data_AF-A0A6G3Z1M8-F1
#
_entry.id   AF-A0A6G3Z1M8-F1
#
_cell.length_a   1.000
_cell.length_b   1.000
_cell.length_c   1.000
_cell.angle_alpha   90.00
_cell.angle_beta   90.00
_cell.angle_gamma   90.00
#
_symmetry.space_group_name_H-M   'P 1'
#
loop_
_entity.id
_entity.type
_entity.pdbx_description
1 polymer ?
#
loop_
_entity_poly.entity_id
_entity_poly.type
_entity_poly.pdbx_seq_one_letter_code
_entity_poly.pdbx_strand_id
1 'polypeptide(L)' 'VVMLVLAQHQLPLAEFTPAQIKQALTGYGNADKAMVQEAVMRELDLPQIPKPDDAADGLAVALTAWFQR' A
#
# COMPACT_ATOMS: atom_id res chain seq x y z
N VAL A 1 -7.10 -19.16 -0.80
CA VAL A 1 -8.54 -18.78 -0.78
C VAL A 1 -8.76 -17.41 -1.41
N VAL A 2 -8.06 -16.35 -1.00
CA VAL A 2 -8.26 -14.99 -1.55
C VAL A 2 -8.07 -14.91 -3.08
N MET A 3 -6.99 -15.47 -3.64
CA MET A 3 -6.77 -15.48 -5.10
C MET A 3 -7.86 -16.23 -5.88
N LEU A 4 -8.41 -17.31 -5.33
CA LEU A 4 -9.47 -18.08 -5.97
C LEU A 4 -10.76 -17.25 -6.04
N VAL A 5 -11.10 -16.53 -4.98
CA VAL A 5 -12.28 -15.66 -4.93
C VAL A 5 -12.12 -14.48 -5.92
N LEU A 6 -10.94 -13.85 -5.97
CA LEU A 6 -10.67 -12.80 -6.95
C LEU A 6 -10.82 -13.29 -8.40
N ALA A 7 -10.31 -14.48 -8.70
CA ALA A 7 -10.44 -15.11 -10.02
C ALA A 7 -11.90 -15.45 -10.36
N GLN A 8 -12.68 -15.96 -9.39
CA GLN A 8 -14.11 -16.23 -9.57
C GLN A 8 -14.91 -14.96 -9.89
N HIS A 9 -14.52 -13.83 -9.31
CA HIS A 9 -15.14 -12.52 -9.55
C HIS A 9 -14.51 -11.74 -10.71
N GLN A 10 -13.58 -12.31 -11.46
CA GLN A 10 -12.90 -11.67 -12.60
C GLN A 10 -12.26 -10.31 -12.23
N LEU A 11 -11.80 -10.18 -10.99
CA LEU A 11 -11.13 -8.98 -10.52
C LEU A 11 -9.65 -9.03 -10.92
N PRO A 12 -9.08 -7.93 -11.44
CA PRO A 12 -7.66 -7.87 -11.75
C PRO A 12 -6.84 -8.02 -10.48
N LEU A 13 -5.86 -8.94 -10.53
CA LEU A 13 -4.90 -9.14 -9.45
C LEU A 13 -3.70 -8.21 -9.68
N ALA A 14 -3.34 -7.43 -8.68
CA ALA A 14 -2.11 -6.66 -8.66
C ALA A 14 -1.30 -7.07 -7.43
N GLU A 15 -0.09 -7.56 -7.65
CA GLU A 15 0.84 -7.96 -6.60
C GLU A 15 2.01 -6.99 -6.57
N PHE A 16 2.33 -6.48 -5.39
CA PHE A 16 3.44 -5.57 -5.17
C PHE A 16 4.38 -6.15 -4.12
N THR A 17 5.67 -6.17 -4.44
CA THR A 17 6.71 -6.48 -3.47
C THR A 17 6.86 -5.33 -2.46
N PRO A 18 7.36 -5.61 -1.24
CA PRO A 18 7.59 -4.55 -0.25
C PRO A 18 8.48 -3.41 -0.76
N ALA A 19 9.45 -3.72 -1.62
CA ALA A 19 10.31 -2.72 -2.25
C ALA A 19 9.54 -1.83 -3.24
N GLN A 20 8.61 -2.39 -4.02
CA GLN A 20 7.75 -1.62 -4.93
C GLN A 20 6.82 -0.68 -4.16
N ILE A 21 6.25 -1.14 -3.03
CA ILE A 21 5.40 -0.29 -2.18
C ILE A 21 6.21 0.89 -1.64
N LYS A 22 7.39 0.62 -1.07
CA LYS A 22 8.31 1.65 -0.56
C LYS A 22 8.71 2.63 -1.64
N GLN A 23 9.07 2.14 -2.82
CA GLN A 23 9.47 2.98 -3.96
C GLN A 23 8.30 3.84 -4.46
N ALA A 24 7.08 3.29 -4.55
CA ALA A 24 5.92 4.03 -5.02
C ALA A 24 5.50 5.16 -4.06
N LEU A 25 5.60 4.93 -2.76
CA LEU A 25 5.15 5.90 -1.74
C LEU A 25 6.22 6.91 -1.33
N THR A 26 7.46 6.48 -1.21
CA THR A 26 8.55 7.30 -0.66
C THR A 26 9.60 7.70 -1.70
N GLY A 27 9.52 7.14 -2.91
CA GLY A 27 10.52 7.32 -3.98
C GLY A 27 11.77 6.44 -3.83
N TYR A 28 11.99 5.82 -2.67
CA TYR A 28 13.16 4.99 -2.37
C TYR A 28 12.76 3.59 -1.88
N GLY A 29 13.21 2.54 -2.57
CA GLY A 29 12.88 1.15 -2.22
C GLY A 29 13.38 0.69 -0.83
N ASN A 30 14.31 1.42 -0.21
CA ASN A 30 14.87 1.14 1.11
C ASN A 30 14.22 1.93 2.25
N ALA A 31 13.10 2.62 2.03
CA ALA A 31 12.46 3.40 3.07
C ALA A 31 11.99 2.54 4.26
N ASP A 32 12.07 3.12 5.45
CA ASP A 32 11.60 2.49 6.69
C ASP A 32 10.07 2.41 6.75
N LYS A 33 9.55 1.48 7.57
CA LYS A 33 8.10 1.31 7.72
C LYS A 33 7.42 2.59 8.22
N ALA A 34 8.09 3.36 9.09
CA ALA A 34 7.63 4.65 9.55
C ALA A 34 7.49 5.68 8.41
N MET A 35 8.46 5.73 7.48
CA MET A 35 8.39 6.62 6.32
C MET A 35 7.23 6.28 5.39
N VAL A 36 6.92 4.99 5.23
CA VAL A 36 5.75 4.55 4.47
C VAL A 36 4.46 5.00 5.17
N GLN A 37 4.37 4.84 6.49
CA GLN A 37 3.22 5.30 7.27
C GLN A 37 3.01 6.82 7.18
N GLU A 38 4.10 7.60 7.28
CA GLU A 38 4.05 9.06 7.11
C GLU A 38 3.65 9.47 5.69
N ALA A 39 4.16 8.77 4.66
CA ALA A 39 3.76 9.01 3.28
C ALA A 39 2.26 8.74 3.08
N VAL A 40 1.75 7.62 3.59
CA VAL A 40 0.32 7.29 3.57
C VAL A 40 -0.51 8.39 4.25
N MET A 41 -0.05 8.89 5.40
CA MET A 41 -0.74 9.98 6.09
C MET A 41 -0.76 11.26 5.26
N ARG A 42 0.37 11.62 4.66
CA ARG A 42 0.48 12.82 3.82
C ARG A 42 -0.39 12.74 2.58
N GLU A 43 -0.44 11.59 1.91
CA GLU A 43 -1.22 11.40 0.68
C GLU A 43 -2.73 11.34 0.95
N LEU A 44 -3.15 10.86 2.13
CA LEU A 44 -4.55 10.75 2.52
C LEU A 44 -5.03 11.83 3.49
N ASP A 45 -4.19 12.84 3.74
CA ASP A 45 -4.41 13.93 4.70
C ASP A 45 -4.91 13.43 6.08
N LEU A 46 -4.29 12.35 6.58
CA LEU A 46 -4.67 11.73 7.85
C LEU A 46 -4.03 12.48 9.03
N PRO A 47 -4.82 12.81 10.08
CA PRO A 47 -4.31 13.55 11.23
C PRO A 47 -3.39 12.73 12.15
N GLN A 48 -3.39 11.40 12.03
CA GLN A 48 -2.59 10.51 12.86
C GLN A 48 -2.25 9.22 12.09
N ILE A 49 -1.20 8.53 12.55
CA ILE A 49 -0.82 7.23 11.99
C ILE A 49 -2.00 6.26 12.17
N PRO A 50 -2.52 5.66 11.08
CA PRO A 50 -3.62 4.72 11.16
C PRO A 50 -3.20 3.50 11.99
N LYS A 51 -4.01 3.19 13.00
CA LYS A 51 -3.88 2.00 13.85
C LYS A 51 -5.05 1.06 13.59
N PRO A 52 -4.85 -0.26 13.59
CA PRO A 52 -3.59 -0.99 13.79
C PRO A 52 -2.60 -0.81 12.62
N ASP A 53 -1.32 -1.18 12.82
CA ASP A 53 -0.27 -1.03 11.80
C ASP A 53 -0.64 -1.69 10.45
N ASP A 54 -1.42 -2.77 10.49
CA ASP A 54 -1.94 -3.47 9.31
C ASP A 54 -2.85 -2.59 8.43
N ALA A 55 -3.55 -1.62 9.04
CA ALA A 55 -4.39 -0.68 8.30
C ALA A 55 -3.53 0.27 7.46
N ALA A 56 -2.39 0.71 7.99
CA ALA A 56 -1.44 1.54 7.26
C ALA A 56 -0.83 0.76 6.08
N ASP A 57 -0.48 -0.52 6.29
CA ASP A 57 0.04 -1.38 5.23
C ASP A 57 -1.01 -1.63 4.12
N GLY A 58 -2.28 -1.81 4.49
CA GLY A 58 -3.38 -1.93 3.52
C GLY A 58 -3.58 -0.66 2.67
N LEU A 59 -3.54 0.51 3.31
CA LEU A 59 -3.60 1.80 2.61
C LEU A 59 -2.38 2.02 1.71
N ALA A 60 -1.19 1.61 2.16
CA ALA A 60 0.03 1.68 1.36
C ALA A 60 -0.07 0.84 0.08
N VAL A 61 -0.62 -0.38 0.16
CA VAL A 61 -0.86 -1.23 -1.01
C VAL A 61 -1.89 -0.59 -1.95
N ALA A 62 -2.98 -0.03 -1.40
CA ALA A 62 -4.00 0.63 -2.20
C ALA A 62 -3.46 1.86 -2.95
N LEU A 63 -2.66 2.70 -2.28
CA LEU A 63 -2.00 3.85 -2.90
C LEU A 63 -0.96 3.41 -3.95
N THR A 64 -0.19 2.36 -3.67
CA THR A 64 0.75 1.79 -4.63
C THR A 64 0.04 1.33 -5.90
N ALA A 65 -1.10 0.64 -5.74
CA ALA A 65 -1.93 0.22 -6.85
C ALA A 65 -2.52 1.41 -7.62
N TRP A 66 -2.88 2.49 -6.93
CA TRP A 66 -3.35 3.73 -7.54
C TRP A 66 -2.26 4.43 -8.36
N PHE A 67 -1.02 4.52 -7.85
CA PHE A 67 0.09 5.16 -8.55
C PHE A 67 0.63 4.37 -9.75
N GLN A 68 0.43 3.05 -9.79
CA GLN A 68 0.88 2.19 -10.89
C GLN A 68 -0.20 1.94 -11.97
N ARG A 69 -1.35 2.64 -11.87
CA ARG A 69 -2.47 2.53 -12.79
C ARG A 69 -2.46 3.68 -13.81
#